data_AF-A0A975KP48-F1
#
_entry.id   AF-A0A975KP48-F1
#
_cell.length_a   1.000
_cell.length_b   1.000
_cell.length_c   1.000
_cell.angle_alpha   90.00
_cell.angle_beta   90.00
_cell.angle_gamma   90.00
#
_symmetry.space_group_name_H-M   'P 1'
#
loop_
_entity.id
_entity.type
_entity.pdbx_description
1 polymer ?
#
loop_
_entity_poly.entity_id
_entity_poly.type
_entity_poly.pdbx_seq_one_letter_code
_entity_poly.pdbx_strand_id
1 'polypeptide(L)'
;MNFSDEQFRELEEQLKVTDKSKDQLRSKILHNAYKKNKRNLKHYGWVAIACMLFIITSPFYSSTMASIAGKILPISITPSFSDGQHNPDLTSQLFELVEKEGYTVNFVGITPSPYTIEVSLILKDSTLKQAIDDLEPKLTNYLFENGYDKYDLKVSKATEAPQEYPGDETSGLYDKVREIVKEVFASYGYDEEADYELAGLEQSWFSNRVTIDMPDHIQESTEIIADIEKEIKSQNLDVKDIEVNTFNFEHRRQDNRWAYLSSDIYDAMAGKSTYQLTGLSYKVRKGHSYVSIKTDLDNPPSEEIIQEIKLAIQGYLALPETQEQIKNDNYTIQLLLKNEKSFVKITN
;
A
#
# COMPACT_ATOMS: atom_id res chain seq x y z
N MET A 1 12.72 -24.68 -22.63
CA MET A 1 11.60 -23.83 -23.06
C MET A 1 11.99 -22.41 -22.69
N ASN A 2 12.26 -21.58 -23.69
CA ASN A 2 13.01 -20.32 -23.61
C ASN A 2 12.20 -19.19 -22.97
N PHE A 3 12.04 -19.22 -21.65
CA PHE A 3 11.54 -18.11 -20.85
C PHE A 3 12.71 -17.52 -20.04
N SER A 4 13.50 -16.63 -20.65
CA SER A 4 14.43 -15.77 -19.88
C SER A 4 14.97 -14.59 -20.67
N ASP A 5 15.02 -14.63 -22.00
CA ASP A 5 15.75 -13.59 -22.73
C ASP A 5 14.85 -12.45 -23.21
N GLU A 6 13.58 -12.73 -23.51
CA GLU A 6 12.65 -11.72 -24.05
C GLU A 6 12.08 -10.80 -22.95
N GLN A 7 11.77 -11.34 -21.77
CA GLN A 7 11.33 -10.55 -20.61
C GLN A 7 12.44 -9.68 -20.03
N PHE A 8 13.69 -10.13 -20.07
CA PHE A 8 14.83 -9.34 -19.63
C PHE A 8 15.20 -8.27 -20.65
N ARG A 9 15.11 -8.56 -21.96
CA ARG A 9 15.32 -7.57 -23.02
C ARG A 9 14.23 -6.50 -23.03
N GLU A 10 13.00 -6.85 -22.65
CA GLU A 10 11.87 -5.90 -22.51
C GLU A 10 11.98 -5.03 -21.25
N LEU A 11 12.53 -5.56 -20.14
CA LEU A 11 12.92 -4.76 -18.96
C LEU A 11 14.08 -3.80 -19.29
N GLU A 12 15.04 -4.25 -20.09
CA GLU A 12 16.24 -3.52 -20.49
C GLU A 12 15.91 -2.30 -21.36
N GLU A 13 14.92 -2.43 -22.24
CA GLU A 13 14.42 -1.34 -23.09
C GLU A 13 13.58 -0.32 -22.30
N GLN A 14 12.89 -0.75 -21.23
CA GLN A 14 12.03 0.10 -20.40
C GLN A 14 12.78 0.84 -19.28
N LEU A 15 13.91 0.32 -18.81
CA LEU A 15 14.58 0.82 -17.59
C LEU A 15 15.95 1.48 -17.83
N LYS A 16 16.46 1.55 -19.08
CA LYS A 16 17.80 2.11 -19.43
C LYS A 16 18.91 1.72 -18.43
N VAL A 17 18.93 0.46 -17.98
CA VAL A 17 19.83 0.01 -16.92
C VAL A 17 21.24 -0.20 -17.48
N THR A 18 22.24 0.44 -16.84
CA THR A 18 23.65 0.33 -17.25
C THR A 18 24.23 -1.07 -16.98
N ASP A 19 25.20 -1.52 -17.78
CA ASP A 19 25.77 -2.88 -17.71
C ASP A 19 26.39 -3.23 -16.33
N LYS A 20 26.82 -2.22 -15.56
CA LYS A 20 27.40 -2.37 -14.22
C LYS A 20 26.38 -2.92 -13.19
N SER A 21 25.11 -2.56 -13.35
CA SER A 21 23.99 -3.03 -12.51
C SER A 21 23.67 -4.51 -12.76
N LYS A 22 23.88 -5.00 -14.00
CA LYS A 22 23.66 -6.40 -14.38
C LYS A 22 24.65 -7.33 -13.69
N ASP A 23 25.92 -6.94 -13.64
CA ASP A 23 26.97 -7.74 -12.99
C ASP A 23 26.81 -7.80 -11.47
N GLN A 24 26.35 -6.70 -10.85
CA GLN A 24 26.04 -6.68 -9.42
C GLN A 24 24.85 -7.59 -9.07
N LEU A 25 23.79 -7.61 -9.90
CA LEU A 25 22.64 -8.50 -9.69
C LEU A 25 23.02 -9.98 -9.88
N ARG A 26 23.78 -10.29 -10.93
CA ARG A 26 24.27 -11.65 -11.22
C ARG A 26 25.18 -12.18 -10.12
N SER A 27 26.06 -11.34 -9.58
CA SER A 27 26.95 -11.70 -8.47
C SER A 27 26.19 -11.99 -7.17
N LYS A 28 25.16 -11.19 -6.83
CA LYS A 28 24.31 -11.40 -5.64
C LYS A 28 23.49 -12.68 -5.72
N ILE A 29 22.97 -13.03 -6.89
CA ILE A 29 22.19 -14.27 -7.10
C ILE A 29 23.11 -15.50 -6.99
N LEU A 30 24.32 -15.44 -7.56
CA LEU A 30 25.28 -16.55 -7.52
C LEU A 30 25.91 -16.74 -6.13
N HIS A 31 26.07 -15.68 -5.32
CA HIS A 31 26.63 -15.80 -3.97
C HIS A 31 25.65 -16.38 -2.94
N ASN A 32 24.33 -16.19 -3.13
CA ASN A 32 23.32 -16.71 -2.21
C ASN A 32 22.98 -18.19 -2.43
N ALA A 33 23.38 -18.79 -3.56
CA ALA A 33 23.11 -20.19 -3.86
C ALA A 33 24.08 -21.19 -3.20
N TYR A 34 25.18 -20.75 -2.57
CA TYR A 34 26.20 -21.66 -2.04
C TYR A 34 26.81 -21.20 -0.70
N LYS A 35 26.08 -21.38 0.41
CA LYS A 35 26.72 -21.51 1.73
C LYS A 35 25.91 -22.35 2.71
N LYS A 36 26.11 -23.68 2.62
CA LYS A 36 25.75 -24.63 3.67
C LYS A 36 27.03 -25.10 4.36
N ASN A 37 27.23 -24.79 5.64
CA ASN A 37 27.91 -25.74 6.51
C ASN A 37 27.66 -25.55 8.02
N LYS A 38 27.59 -26.72 8.66
CA LYS A 38 27.29 -27.03 10.07
C LYS A 38 28.35 -26.53 11.05
N ARG A 39 27.95 -26.19 12.28
CA ARG A 39 28.65 -26.61 13.51
C ARG A 39 27.76 -26.62 14.75
N ASN A 40 28.00 -27.63 15.58
CA ASN A 40 27.25 -28.04 16.77
C ASN A 40 27.40 -27.05 17.93
N LEU A 41 26.32 -26.84 18.70
CA LEU A 41 26.41 -26.48 20.12
C LEU A 41 25.36 -27.26 20.91
N LYS A 42 25.84 -28.17 21.78
CA LYS A 42 25.03 -28.82 22.82
C LYS A 42 24.94 -27.88 24.03
N HIS A 43 23.79 -27.92 24.68
CA HIS A 43 23.48 -27.41 26.03
C HIS A 43 23.33 -25.89 26.20
N TYR A 44 22.24 -25.34 25.64
CA TYR A 44 21.47 -24.22 26.20
C TYR A 44 19.95 -24.41 25.95
N GLY A 45 19.51 -25.68 25.96
CA GLY A 45 18.22 -26.12 25.42
C GLY A 45 16.99 -25.90 26.32
N TRP A 46 17.10 -25.25 27.47
CA TRP A 46 15.94 -25.08 28.39
C TRP A 46 15.62 -23.64 28.78
N VAL A 47 16.50 -22.66 28.51
CA VAL A 47 16.24 -21.24 28.82
C VAL A 47 15.77 -20.47 27.58
N ALA A 48 16.21 -20.87 26.38
CA ALA A 48 15.74 -20.26 25.13
C ALA A 48 14.30 -20.66 24.76
N ILE A 49 13.81 -21.83 25.23
CA ILE A 49 12.42 -22.25 25.04
C ILE A 49 11.48 -21.45 25.96
N ALA A 50 11.92 -21.10 27.17
CA ALA A 50 11.14 -20.26 28.08
C ALA A 50 11.03 -18.80 27.57
N CYS A 51 12.09 -18.24 26.97
CA CYS A 51 12.04 -16.89 26.41
C CYS A 51 11.33 -16.80 25.04
N MET A 52 11.32 -17.87 24.23
CA MET A 52 10.48 -17.94 23.02
C MET A 52 9.00 -18.15 23.34
N LEU A 53 8.65 -18.67 24.53
CA LEU A 53 7.26 -18.77 24.99
C LEU A 53 6.68 -17.43 25.46
N PHE A 54 7.50 -16.42 25.75
CA PHE A 54 7.03 -15.08 26.19
C PHE A 54 6.90 -14.06 25.05
N ILE A 55 7.32 -14.37 23.82
CA ILE A 55 6.92 -13.63 22.60
C ILE A 55 5.58 -14.20 22.05
N ILE A 56 4.90 -14.98 22.87
CA ILE A 56 3.49 -15.33 22.73
C ILE A 56 2.70 -14.47 23.73
N THR A 57 2.90 -13.15 23.73
CA THR A 57 1.78 -12.24 23.98
C THR A 57 0.93 -12.31 22.71
N SER A 58 0.30 -13.46 22.52
CA SER A 58 -0.51 -13.79 21.36
C SER A 58 -1.52 -12.67 21.18
N PRO A 59 -1.56 -11.95 20.04
CA PRO A 59 -2.85 -11.46 19.59
C PRO A 59 -3.74 -12.71 19.61
N PHE A 60 -4.79 -12.69 20.42
CA PHE A 60 -5.77 -13.76 20.40
C PHE A 60 -6.34 -13.74 18.98
N TYR A 61 -5.90 -14.70 18.16
CA TYR A 61 -6.49 -14.94 16.86
C TYR A 61 -7.88 -15.49 17.15
N SER A 62 -8.85 -14.60 17.21
CA SER A 62 -10.24 -15.03 17.25
C SER A 62 -10.57 -15.49 15.84
N SER A 63 -10.55 -16.80 15.63
CA SER A 63 -11.11 -17.42 14.43
C SER A 63 -12.63 -17.32 14.50
N THR A 64 -13.17 -16.10 14.53
CA THR A 64 -14.60 -15.88 14.70
C THR A 64 -15.24 -15.81 13.32
N MET A 65 -16.28 -16.63 13.14
CA MET A 65 -17.18 -16.74 11.96
C MET A 65 -16.81 -17.79 10.90
N ALA A 66 -16.83 -19.09 11.27
CA ALA A 66 -16.90 -20.19 10.30
C ALA A 66 -18.34 -20.56 9.87
N SER A 67 -19.41 -19.88 10.28
CA SER A 67 -20.78 -20.34 9.94
C SER A 67 -21.94 -19.35 10.03
N ILE A 68 -21.77 -18.03 9.88
CA ILE A 68 -22.96 -17.20 9.58
C ILE A 68 -23.12 -17.17 8.06
N ALA A 69 -24.31 -17.54 7.58
CA ALA A 69 -24.65 -17.33 6.18
C ALA A 69 -24.49 -15.84 5.87
N GLY A 70 -23.50 -15.50 5.04
CA GLY A 70 -23.13 -14.13 4.75
C GLY A 70 -24.34 -13.27 4.37
N LYS A 71 -24.47 -12.11 5.01
CA LYS A 71 -25.47 -11.10 4.63
C LYS A 71 -25.01 -10.50 3.31
N ILE A 72 -25.63 -10.89 2.20
CA ILE A 72 -25.35 -10.30 0.88
C ILE A 72 -25.98 -8.91 0.85
N LEU A 73 -25.18 -7.90 1.14
CA LEU A 73 -25.54 -6.49 0.97
C LEU A 73 -25.16 -6.02 -0.44
N PRO A 74 -25.95 -5.12 -1.05
CA PRO A 74 -25.56 -4.48 -2.31
C PRO A 74 -24.15 -3.89 -2.23
N ILE A 75 -23.32 -4.14 -3.24
CA ILE A 75 -22.01 -3.50 -3.36
C ILE A 75 -22.21 -1.98 -3.51
N SER A 76 -21.65 -1.22 -2.58
CA SER A 76 -21.52 0.23 -2.66
C SER A 76 -20.04 0.56 -2.70
N ILE A 77 -19.61 1.26 -3.75
CA ILE A 77 -18.24 1.71 -3.94
C ILE A 77 -18.23 3.22 -3.74
N THR A 78 -17.43 3.68 -2.78
CA THR A 78 -17.35 5.09 -2.41
C THR A 78 -15.99 5.66 -2.83
N PRO A 79 -15.95 6.78 -3.58
CA PRO A 79 -14.70 7.43 -3.96
C PRO A 79 -13.86 7.87 -2.76
N SER A 80 -12.60 7.41 -2.69
CA SER A 80 -11.64 7.81 -1.64
C SER A 80 -11.04 9.21 -1.83
N PHE A 81 -11.25 9.83 -3.00
CA PHE A 81 -10.63 11.08 -3.44
C PHE A 81 -11.62 12.27 -3.47
N SER A 82 -12.75 12.19 -2.77
CA SER A 82 -13.78 13.24 -2.77
C SER A 82 -13.31 14.50 -2.01
N ASP A 83 -13.24 15.63 -2.71
CA ASP A 83 -12.79 16.92 -2.18
C ASP A 83 -13.63 17.36 -0.95
N GLY A 84 -13.04 17.25 0.23
CA GLY A 84 -13.56 17.85 1.46
C GLY A 84 -14.75 17.15 2.12
N GLN A 85 -15.28 16.07 1.55
CA GLN A 85 -16.20 15.18 2.27
C GLN A 85 -15.41 14.00 2.81
N HIS A 86 -15.22 13.98 4.13
CA HIS A 86 -14.68 12.81 4.80
C HIS A 86 -15.67 11.66 4.63
N ASN A 87 -15.42 10.77 3.67
CA ASN A 87 -16.04 9.46 3.59
C ASN A 87 -15.24 8.54 4.50
N PRO A 88 -15.68 8.28 5.75
CA PRO A 88 -14.89 7.49 6.67
C PRO A 88 -14.81 6.07 6.11
N ASP A 89 -13.61 5.63 5.79
CA ASP A 89 -13.34 4.26 5.41
C ASP A 89 -13.63 3.31 6.59
N LEU A 90 -13.57 2.00 6.35
CA LEU A 90 -13.81 1.02 7.42
C LEU A 90 -12.89 1.27 8.63
N THR A 91 -11.63 1.66 8.39
CA THR A 91 -10.67 1.89 9.48
C THR A 91 -11.09 3.06 10.37
N SER A 92 -11.53 4.17 9.79
CA SER A 92 -12.04 5.35 10.50
C SER A 92 -13.32 5.04 11.27
N GLN A 93 -14.25 4.29 10.68
CA GLN A 93 -15.49 3.91 11.35
C GLN A 93 -15.25 2.98 12.55
N LEU A 94 -14.32 2.03 12.42
CA LEU A 94 -13.91 1.16 13.53
C LEU A 94 -13.14 1.94 14.60
N PHE A 95 -12.29 2.90 14.20
CA PHE A 95 -11.59 3.78 15.13
C PHE A 95 -12.58 4.54 16.01
N GLU A 96 -13.56 5.22 15.40
CA GLU A 96 -14.60 5.93 16.14
C GLU A 96 -15.43 5.01 17.04
N LEU A 97 -15.75 3.81 16.57
CA LEU A 97 -16.51 2.83 17.35
C LEU A 97 -15.76 2.45 18.63
N VAL A 98 -14.45 2.22 18.54
CA VAL A 98 -13.61 1.89 19.70
C VAL A 98 -13.45 3.08 20.66
N GLU A 99 -13.30 4.29 20.14
CA GLU A 99 -13.23 5.51 20.97
C GLU A 99 -14.53 5.78 21.72
N LYS A 100 -15.69 5.58 21.08
CA LYS A 100 -17.02 5.71 21.71
C LYS A 100 -17.20 4.75 22.89
N GLU A 101 -16.46 3.64 22.90
CA GLU A 101 -16.44 2.65 23.98
C GLU A 101 -15.46 3.00 25.12
N GLY A 102 -14.80 4.16 25.03
CA GLY A 102 -13.92 4.69 26.09
C GLY A 102 -12.49 4.16 26.04
N TYR A 103 -12.10 3.48 24.96
CA TYR A 103 -10.74 2.99 24.76
C TYR A 103 -9.92 3.99 23.93
N THR A 104 -8.69 4.28 24.37
CA THR A 104 -7.75 5.07 23.58
C THR A 104 -7.15 4.21 22.47
N VAL A 105 -7.37 4.58 21.21
CA VAL A 105 -6.88 3.87 20.04
C VAL A 105 -5.45 4.33 19.70
N ASN A 106 -4.54 3.39 19.51
CA ASN A 106 -3.22 3.63 18.95
C ASN A 106 -3.25 3.59 17.41
N PHE A 107 -3.84 2.54 16.83
CA PHE A 107 -4.14 2.48 15.40
C PHE A 107 -5.26 1.48 15.09
N VAL A 108 -5.90 1.66 13.94
CA VAL A 108 -6.72 0.64 13.27
C VAL A 108 -6.14 0.42 11.88
N GLY A 109 -5.97 -0.83 11.46
CA GLY A 109 -5.37 -1.15 10.17
C GLY A 109 -5.95 -2.42 9.56
N ILE A 110 -5.85 -2.51 8.23
CA ILE A 110 -6.30 -3.67 7.46
C ILE A 110 -5.11 -4.25 6.69
N THR A 111 -4.88 -5.55 6.84
CA THR A 111 -3.98 -6.32 5.98
C THR A 111 -4.84 -7.09 4.98
N PRO A 112 -4.62 -6.99 3.66
CA PRO A 112 -5.52 -7.58 2.67
C PRO A 112 -5.38 -9.10 2.48
N SER A 113 -4.26 -9.71 2.89
CA SER A 113 -4.01 -11.15 2.66
C SER A 113 -3.13 -11.77 3.75
N PRO A 114 -3.69 -12.59 4.66
CA PRO A 114 -5.13 -12.82 4.87
C PRO A 114 -5.83 -11.53 5.33
N TYR A 115 -7.12 -11.36 4.99
CA TYR A 115 -7.88 -10.16 5.32
C TYR A 115 -8.01 -10.01 6.84
N THR A 116 -7.14 -9.19 7.43
CA THR A 116 -6.97 -9.04 8.88
C THR A 116 -7.26 -7.61 9.28
N ILE A 117 -8.16 -7.42 10.23
CA ILE A 117 -8.45 -6.14 10.88
C ILE A 117 -7.68 -6.12 12.19
N GLU A 118 -6.81 -5.14 12.37
CA GLU A 118 -6.05 -4.95 13.60
C GLU A 118 -6.49 -3.66 14.30
N VAL A 119 -6.75 -3.76 15.59
CA VAL A 119 -7.06 -2.67 16.50
C VAL A 119 -6.03 -2.67 17.63
N SER A 120 -5.20 -1.65 17.67
CA SER A 120 -4.18 -1.48 18.72
C SER A 120 -4.62 -0.42 19.72
N LEU A 121 -4.51 -0.71 21.01
CA LEU A 121 -5.05 0.12 22.09
C LEU A 121 -3.97 0.59 23.07
N ILE A 122 -4.10 1.82 23.55
CA ILE A 122 -3.33 2.34 24.69
C ILE A 122 -4.14 2.05 25.96
N LEU A 123 -3.73 1.01 26.68
CA LEU A 123 -4.45 0.54 27.86
C LEU A 123 -3.83 1.11 29.14
N LYS A 124 -4.53 2.05 29.78
CA LYS A 124 -4.16 2.68 31.06
C LYS A 124 -4.64 1.84 32.25
N ASP A 125 -5.97 1.78 32.43
CA ASP A 125 -6.61 1.18 33.61
C ASP A 125 -7.28 -0.18 33.33
N SER A 126 -7.38 -0.58 32.06
CA SER A 126 -7.99 -1.84 31.63
C SER A 126 -6.95 -2.87 31.21
N THR A 127 -7.26 -4.15 31.41
CA THR A 127 -6.46 -5.25 30.86
C THR A 127 -6.82 -5.50 29.40
N LEU A 128 -5.88 -6.03 28.62
CA LEU A 128 -6.15 -6.41 27.23
C LEU A 128 -7.32 -7.40 27.12
N LYS A 129 -7.45 -8.31 28.09
CA LYS A 129 -8.56 -9.26 28.13
C LYS A 129 -9.90 -8.55 28.28
N GLN A 130 -10.02 -7.58 29.19
CA GLN A 130 -11.24 -6.78 29.35
C GLN A 130 -11.57 -6.01 28.07
N ALA A 131 -10.57 -5.39 27.45
CA ALA A 131 -10.75 -4.70 26.18
C ALA A 131 -11.27 -5.62 25.07
N ILE A 132 -10.73 -6.84 24.97
CA ILE A 132 -11.21 -7.86 24.02
C ILE A 132 -12.67 -8.25 24.33
N ASP A 133 -12.96 -8.60 25.59
CA ASP A 133 -14.29 -9.05 26.02
C ASP A 133 -15.36 -7.96 25.75
N ASP A 134 -15.01 -6.67 25.88
CA ASP A 134 -15.90 -5.54 25.63
C ASP A 134 -16.06 -5.19 24.14
N LEU A 135 -14.95 -5.18 23.39
CA LEU A 135 -14.90 -4.67 22.02
C LEU A 135 -15.23 -5.73 20.97
N GLU A 136 -14.80 -6.98 21.14
CA GLU A 136 -14.94 -8.02 20.12
C GLU A 136 -16.41 -8.21 19.70
N PRO A 137 -17.41 -8.34 20.62
CA PRO A 137 -18.81 -8.48 20.21
C PRO A 137 -19.32 -7.28 19.41
N LYS A 138 -18.86 -6.07 19.72
CA LYS A 138 -19.32 -4.82 19.09
C LYS A 138 -18.73 -4.65 17.71
N LEU A 139 -17.41 -4.87 17.60
CA LEU A 139 -16.68 -4.86 16.34
C LEU A 139 -17.24 -5.94 15.39
N THR A 140 -17.39 -7.17 15.88
CA THR A 140 -17.95 -8.26 15.09
C THR A 140 -19.39 -7.98 14.65
N ASN A 141 -20.24 -7.45 15.53
CA ASN A 141 -21.61 -7.09 15.16
C ASN A 141 -21.64 -5.98 14.11
N TYR A 142 -20.83 -4.93 14.28
CA TYR A 142 -20.73 -3.85 13.30
C TYR A 142 -20.23 -4.37 11.95
N LEU A 143 -19.17 -5.18 11.93
CA LEU A 143 -18.63 -5.79 10.71
C LEU A 143 -19.68 -6.66 10.01
N PHE A 144 -20.38 -7.50 10.76
CA PHE A 144 -21.44 -8.36 10.23
C PHE A 144 -22.61 -7.55 9.64
N GLU A 145 -23.06 -6.51 10.33
CA GLU A 145 -24.16 -5.66 9.84
C GLU A 145 -23.83 -4.93 8.54
N ASN A 146 -22.53 -4.68 8.31
CA ASN A 146 -21.97 -4.09 7.09
C ASN A 146 -21.47 -5.14 6.07
N GLY A 147 -21.80 -6.42 6.29
CA GLY A 147 -21.57 -7.51 5.32
C GLY A 147 -20.16 -8.09 5.34
N TYR A 148 -19.29 -7.69 6.27
CA TYR A 148 -17.99 -8.32 6.48
C TYR A 148 -18.18 -9.60 7.30
N ASP A 149 -17.82 -10.74 6.71
CA ASP A 149 -18.01 -12.08 7.29
C ASP A 149 -16.82 -13.02 7.01
N LYS A 150 -15.77 -12.53 6.33
CA LYS A 150 -14.52 -13.25 6.07
C LYS A 150 -13.32 -12.37 6.43
N TYR A 151 -12.98 -12.34 7.71
CA TYR A 151 -11.86 -11.55 8.24
C TYR A 151 -11.27 -12.21 9.49
N ASP A 152 -10.01 -11.86 9.80
CA ASP A 152 -9.39 -12.12 11.10
C ASP A 152 -9.40 -10.82 11.91
N LEU A 153 -9.97 -10.81 13.11
CA LEU A 153 -9.92 -9.65 14.02
C LEU A 153 -8.82 -9.83 15.06
N LYS A 154 -7.94 -8.83 15.18
CA LYS A 154 -6.88 -8.79 16.18
C LYS A 154 -7.00 -7.52 17.02
N VAL A 155 -7.14 -7.71 18.32
CA VAL A 155 -7.03 -6.61 19.29
C VAL A 155 -5.74 -6.77 20.07
N SER A 156 -4.90 -5.75 20.05
CA SER A 156 -3.57 -5.77 20.67
C SER A 156 -3.37 -4.58 21.61
N LYS A 157 -2.51 -4.76 22.63
CA LYS A 157 -2.04 -3.65 23.45
C LYS A 157 -0.88 -2.99 22.70
N ALA A 158 -0.98 -1.70 22.47
CA ALA A 158 0.17 -0.91 22.05
C ALA A 158 1.21 -0.94 23.17
N THR A 159 2.42 -1.35 22.84
CA THR A 159 3.56 -0.89 23.63
C THR A 159 3.54 0.63 23.48
N GLU A 160 3.47 1.38 24.58
CA GLU A 160 3.86 2.80 24.54
C GLU A 160 5.29 2.79 24.03
N ALA A 161 5.46 2.91 22.71
CA ALA A 161 6.72 3.33 22.17
C ALA A 161 6.99 4.66 22.88
N PRO A 162 8.22 4.90 23.38
CA PRO A 162 8.60 6.26 23.72
C PRO A 162 8.10 7.14 22.58
N GLN A 163 7.39 8.22 22.87
CA GLN A 163 7.20 9.31 21.91
C GLN A 163 8.54 10.03 21.67
N GLU A 164 9.56 9.23 21.44
CA GLU A 164 10.76 9.54 20.72
C GLU A 164 10.77 8.48 19.61
N TYR A 165 10.13 8.78 18.48
CA TYR A 165 10.99 8.76 17.30
C TYR A 165 12.20 9.57 17.76
N PRO A 166 13.44 9.04 17.82
CA PRO A 166 14.56 9.95 17.90
C PRO A 166 14.22 11.02 16.86
N GLY A 167 14.09 12.28 17.31
CA GLY A 167 14.03 13.42 16.43
C GLY A 167 15.34 13.36 15.68
N ASP A 168 15.34 12.52 14.67
CA ASP A 168 16.49 12.09 13.95
C ASP A 168 16.75 13.33 13.11
N GLU A 169 17.93 13.92 13.26
CA GLU A 169 18.34 15.07 12.43
C GLU A 169 18.12 14.78 10.92
N THR A 170 17.94 13.50 10.57
CA THR A 170 17.51 12.92 9.30
C THR A 170 16.09 13.29 8.83
N SER A 171 15.08 13.39 9.71
CA SER A 171 13.75 13.85 9.30
C SER A 171 13.82 15.33 8.91
N GLY A 172 14.53 16.13 9.71
CA GLY A 172 14.76 17.54 9.42
C GLY A 172 15.58 17.77 8.15
N LEU A 173 16.55 16.92 7.83
CA LEU A 173 17.31 17.04 6.58
C LEU A 173 16.44 16.69 5.37
N TYR A 174 15.71 15.57 5.42
CA TYR A 174 14.83 15.18 4.32
C TYR A 174 13.71 16.21 4.09
N ASP A 175 13.07 16.69 5.16
CA ASP A 175 12.02 17.70 5.09
C ASP A 175 12.53 18.99 4.43
N LYS A 176 13.72 19.47 4.81
CA LYS A 176 14.34 20.65 4.17
C LYS A 176 14.67 20.42 2.71
N VAL A 177 15.22 19.24 2.35
CA VAL A 177 15.51 18.92 0.95
C VAL A 177 14.21 18.89 0.14
N ARG A 178 13.17 18.26 0.66
CA ARG A 178 11.85 18.18 0.04
C ARG A 178 11.24 19.57 -0.16
N GLU A 179 11.32 20.45 0.84
CA GLU A 179 10.90 21.85 0.74
C GLU A 179 11.68 22.61 -0.34
N ILE A 180 13.01 22.51 -0.35
CA ILE A 180 13.85 23.15 -1.38
C ILE A 180 13.46 22.69 -2.78
N VAL A 181 13.33 21.37 -3.00
CA VAL A 181 12.95 20.82 -4.30
C VAL A 181 11.58 21.35 -4.71
N LYS A 182 10.59 21.35 -3.80
CA LYS A 182 9.25 21.88 -4.05
C LYS A 182 9.28 23.37 -4.44
N GLU A 183 9.97 24.20 -3.66
CA GLU A 183 10.05 25.64 -3.89
C GLU A 183 10.77 25.98 -5.20
N VAL A 184 11.86 25.29 -5.51
CA VAL A 184 12.57 25.51 -6.77
C VAL A 184 11.69 25.12 -7.95
N PHE A 185 11.05 23.95 -7.95
CA PHE A 185 10.12 23.57 -9.04
C PHE A 185 8.99 24.58 -9.22
N ALA A 186 8.36 25.02 -8.13
CA ALA A 186 7.32 26.05 -8.16
C ALA A 186 7.84 27.39 -8.74
N SER A 187 9.08 27.78 -8.43
CA SER A 187 9.67 29.02 -8.97
C SER A 187 9.87 29.02 -10.50
N TYR A 188 9.94 27.83 -11.11
CA TYR A 188 10.01 27.63 -12.56
C TYR A 188 8.61 27.45 -13.20
N GLY A 189 7.53 27.56 -12.42
CA GLY A 189 6.15 27.44 -12.88
C GLY A 189 5.63 26.00 -12.96
N TYR A 190 6.26 25.06 -12.25
CA TYR A 190 5.88 23.65 -12.16
C TYR A 190 5.15 23.32 -10.85
N ASP A 191 4.20 24.16 -10.46
CA ASP A 191 3.44 23.99 -9.20
C ASP A 191 2.70 22.64 -9.16
N GLU A 192 2.12 22.20 -10.28
CA GLU A 192 1.41 20.91 -10.36
C GLU A 192 2.34 19.71 -10.16
N GLU A 193 3.55 19.76 -10.73
CA GLU A 193 4.58 18.73 -10.55
C GLU A 193 5.13 18.74 -9.12
N ALA A 194 5.29 19.94 -8.53
CA ALA A 194 5.83 20.15 -7.20
C ALA A 194 4.91 19.64 -6.07
N ASP A 195 3.65 19.33 -6.38
CA ASP A 195 2.73 18.65 -5.46
C ASP A 195 2.96 17.14 -5.37
N TYR A 196 3.77 16.56 -6.26
CA TYR A 196 4.24 15.18 -6.14
C TYR A 196 5.51 15.08 -5.30
N GLU A 197 5.78 13.89 -4.75
CA GLU A 197 7.06 13.62 -4.10
C GLU A 197 8.15 13.42 -5.17
N LEU A 198 8.93 14.47 -5.39
CA LEU A 198 10.02 14.50 -6.37
C LEU A 198 11.40 14.34 -5.74
N ALA A 199 11.49 14.33 -4.40
CA ALA A 199 12.74 14.25 -3.68
C ALA A 199 12.85 12.94 -2.88
N GLY A 200 14.05 12.36 -2.91
CA GLY A 200 14.44 11.26 -2.03
C GLY A 200 15.78 11.54 -1.37
N LEU A 201 16.04 10.85 -0.27
CA LEU A 201 17.30 10.95 0.47
C LEU A 201 17.86 9.56 0.72
N GLU A 202 18.98 9.25 0.08
CA GLU A 202 19.76 8.05 0.35
C GLU A 202 20.86 8.37 1.37
N GLN A 203 20.75 7.77 2.55
CA GLN A 203 21.75 7.93 3.60
C GLN A 203 22.77 6.80 3.54
N SER A 204 24.05 7.16 3.56
CA SER A 204 25.15 6.21 3.72
C SER A 204 26.07 6.65 4.85
N TRP A 205 26.85 5.71 5.38
CA TRP A 205 27.82 5.98 6.46
C TRP A 205 28.85 7.08 6.14
N PHE A 206 29.01 7.44 4.87
CA PHE A 206 30.02 8.40 4.40
C PHE A 206 29.44 9.70 3.84
N SER A 207 28.16 9.71 3.45
CA SER A 207 27.48 10.87 2.86
C SER A 207 26.00 10.62 2.62
N ASN A 208 25.21 11.69 2.70
CA ASN A 208 23.85 11.71 2.16
C ASN A 208 23.88 12.10 0.68
N ARG A 209 23.03 11.42 -0.09
CA ARG A 209 22.78 11.70 -1.50
C ARG A 209 21.30 12.03 -1.66
N VAL A 210 21.02 13.13 -2.35
CA VAL A 210 19.65 13.49 -2.74
C VAL A 210 19.34 12.84 -4.08
N THR A 211 18.18 12.22 -4.20
CA THR A 211 17.64 11.76 -5.49
C THR A 211 16.54 12.70 -5.92
N ILE A 212 16.60 13.18 -7.16
CA ILE A 212 15.56 14.03 -7.75
C ILE A 212 14.90 13.26 -8.88
N ASP A 213 13.59 13.09 -8.78
CA ASP A 213 12.75 12.57 -9.85
C ASP A 213 12.34 13.74 -10.76
N MET A 214 12.93 13.82 -11.95
CA MET A 214 12.69 14.85 -12.95
C MET A 214 11.64 14.38 -13.98
N PRO A 215 10.49 15.07 -14.10
CA PRO A 215 9.54 14.86 -15.19
C PRO A 215 10.18 14.99 -16.58
N ASP A 216 9.80 14.12 -17.52
CA ASP A 216 10.38 14.05 -18.86
C ASP A 216 10.07 15.24 -19.78
N HIS A 217 9.05 16.04 -19.45
CA HIS A 217 8.67 17.23 -20.22
C HIS A 217 9.43 18.51 -19.82
N ILE A 218 10.15 18.52 -18.70
CA ILE A 218 10.87 19.71 -18.20
C ILE A 218 12.18 19.89 -18.97
N GLN A 219 12.33 21.03 -19.66
CA GLN A 219 13.51 21.32 -20.49
C GLN A 219 14.61 21.98 -19.67
N GLU A 220 14.22 22.78 -18.68
CA GLU A 220 15.02 23.58 -17.75
C GLU A 220 15.63 22.74 -16.61
N SER A 221 15.73 21.42 -16.80
CA SER A 221 16.19 20.48 -15.79
C SER A 221 17.57 20.83 -15.24
N THR A 222 18.47 21.34 -16.07
CA THR A 222 19.85 21.68 -15.66
C THR A 222 19.87 22.90 -14.74
N GLU A 223 19.06 23.92 -15.05
CA GLU A 223 18.90 25.14 -14.27
C GLU A 223 18.25 24.83 -12.91
N ILE A 224 17.20 24.01 -12.91
CA ILE A 224 16.51 23.55 -11.70
C ILE A 224 17.47 22.80 -10.77
N ILE A 225 18.26 21.86 -11.30
CA ILE A 225 19.25 21.12 -10.51
C ILE A 225 20.29 22.08 -9.93
N ALA A 226 20.78 23.03 -10.72
CA ALA A 226 21.77 24.01 -10.27
C ALA A 226 21.24 24.90 -9.13
N ASP A 227 19.97 25.31 -9.21
CA ASP A 227 19.33 26.10 -8.15
C ASP A 227 19.06 25.26 -6.89
N ILE A 228 18.65 24.00 -7.03
CA ILE A 228 18.53 23.07 -5.89
C ILE A 228 19.89 22.86 -5.21
N GLU A 229 20.96 22.61 -5.98
CA GLU A 229 22.31 22.50 -5.44
C GLU A 229 22.75 23.77 -4.71
N LYS A 230 22.41 24.93 -5.26
CA LYS A 230 22.75 26.23 -4.68
C LYS A 230 22.01 26.43 -3.36
N GLU A 231 20.73 26.09 -3.26
CA GLU A 231 19.96 26.22 -2.03
C GLU A 231 20.38 25.22 -0.95
N ILE A 232 20.67 23.97 -1.34
CA ILE A 232 21.25 22.98 -0.42
C ILE A 232 22.57 23.49 0.18
N LYS A 233 23.44 24.09 -0.65
CA LYS A 233 24.70 24.70 -0.20
C LYS A 233 24.48 25.96 0.64
N SER A 234 23.51 26.82 0.27
CA SER A 234 23.20 28.07 0.99
C SER A 234 22.75 27.80 2.43
N GLN A 235 22.02 26.72 2.62
CA GLN A 235 21.51 26.26 3.92
C GLN A 235 22.49 25.35 4.69
N ASN A 236 23.70 25.11 4.15
CA ASN A 236 24.72 24.22 4.71
C ASN A 236 24.19 22.82 5.06
N LEU A 237 23.33 22.25 4.19
CA LEU A 237 22.80 20.90 4.39
C LEU A 237 23.90 19.86 4.11
N ASP A 238 23.95 18.80 4.91
CA ASP A 238 24.91 17.70 4.74
C ASP A 238 24.51 16.79 3.57
N VAL A 239 24.66 17.29 2.35
CA VAL A 239 24.39 16.58 1.09
C VAL A 239 25.64 16.68 0.23
N LYS A 240 26.18 15.53 -0.20
CA LYS A 240 27.40 15.51 -1.03
C LYS A 240 27.17 15.31 -2.50
N ASP A 241 26.00 14.78 -2.86
CA ASP A 241 25.73 14.32 -4.22
C ASP A 241 24.23 14.46 -4.52
N ILE A 242 23.93 14.75 -5.78
CA ILE A 242 22.57 14.79 -6.31
C ILE A 242 22.51 13.84 -7.50
N GLU A 243 21.63 12.85 -7.40
CA GLU A 243 21.33 11.91 -8.46
C GLU A 243 19.98 12.25 -9.08
N VAL A 244 19.92 12.31 -10.41
CA VAL A 244 18.71 12.73 -11.12
C VAL A 244 18.18 11.59 -11.96
N ASN A 245 16.94 11.20 -11.69
CA ASN A 245 16.21 10.18 -12.42
C ASN A 245 15.15 10.84 -13.27
N THR A 246 15.10 10.55 -14.57
CA THR A 246 14.00 11.02 -15.42
C THR A 246 12.87 10.00 -15.45
N PHE A 247 11.62 10.45 -15.36
CA PHE A 247 10.45 9.58 -15.46
C PHE A 247 9.37 10.18 -16.36
N ASN A 248 8.47 9.33 -16.87
CA ASN A 248 7.34 9.78 -17.66
C ASN A 248 6.22 10.33 -16.77
N PHE A 249 5.99 11.64 -16.84
CA PHE A 249 5.08 12.31 -15.92
C PHE A 249 3.62 11.89 -16.12
N GLU A 250 3.15 11.89 -17.36
CA GLU A 250 1.77 11.51 -17.68
C GLU A 250 1.44 10.06 -17.29
N HIS A 251 2.40 9.14 -17.48
CA HIS A 251 2.29 7.76 -17.01
C HIS A 251 2.14 7.69 -15.49
N ARG A 252 2.98 8.42 -14.72
CA ARG A 252 2.90 8.45 -13.25
C ARG A 252 1.57 9.03 -12.77
N ARG A 253 1.08 10.09 -13.42
CA ARG A 253 -0.24 10.67 -13.10
C ARG A 253 -1.35 9.67 -13.35
N GLN A 254 -1.32 8.95 -14.47
CA GLN A 254 -2.29 7.90 -14.76
C GLN A 254 -2.22 6.79 -13.72
N ASP A 255 -1.01 6.31 -13.41
CA ASP A 255 -0.79 5.24 -12.43
C ASP A 255 -1.35 5.61 -11.06
N ASN A 256 -1.06 6.83 -10.58
CA ASN A 256 -1.55 7.34 -9.31
C ASN A 256 -3.09 7.42 -9.27
N ARG A 257 -3.76 7.97 -10.29
CA ARG A 257 -5.22 8.01 -10.34
C ARG A 257 -5.81 6.60 -10.30
N TRP A 258 -5.24 5.68 -11.06
CA TRP A 258 -5.71 4.29 -11.12
C TRP A 258 -5.42 3.48 -9.86
N ALA A 259 -4.40 3.83 -9.07
CA ALA A 259 -4.16 3.25 -7.76
C ALA A 259 -5.40 3.43 -6.86
N TYR A 260 -5.89 4.67 -6.71
CA TYR A 260 -7.08 4.98 -5.91
C TYR A 260 -8.34 4.30 -6.45
N LEU A 261 -8.63 4.45 -7.75
CA LEU A 261 -9.79 3.83 -8.40
C LEU A 261 -9.81 2.31 -8.20
N SER A 262 -8.64 1.67 -8.29
CA SER A 262 -8.52 0.23 -8.13
C SER A 262 -8.68 -0.23 -6.68
N SER A 263 -8.24 0.59 -5.71
CA SER A 263 -8.44 0.34 -4.27
C SER A 263 -9.90 0.42 -3.91
N ASP A 264 -10.61 1.49 -4.31
CA ASP A 264 -12.03 1.68 -3.99
C ASP A 264 -12.87 0.46 -4.39
N ILE A 265 -12.64 -0.05 -5.62
CA ILE A 265 -13.33 -1.24 -6.12
C ILE A 265 -12.98 -2.48 -5.29
N TYR A 266 -11.70 -2.67 -4.94
CA TYR A 266 -11.26 -3.80 -4.13
C TYR A 266 -11.86 -3.74 -2.71
N ASP A 267 -11.77 -2.59 -2.05
CA ASP A 267 -12.17 -2.40 -0.65
C ASP A 267 -13.67 -2.55 -0.43
N ALA A 268 -14.50 -2.20 -1.42
CA ALA A 268 -15.95 -2.42 -1.38
C ALA A 268 -16.37 -3.89 -1.28
N MET A 269 -15.49 -4.81 -1.69
CA MET A 269 -15.73 -6.26 -1.74
C MET A 269 -14.81 -7.06 -0.79
N ALA A 270 -13.70 -6.49 -0.36
CA ALA A 270 -12.74 -7.15 0.51
C ALA A 270 -13.36 -7.49 1.88
N GLY A 271 -12.93 -8.60 2.48
CA GLY A 271 -13.48 -9.08 3.75
C GLY A 271 -14.87 -9.73 3.68
N LYS A 272 -15.45 -9.86 2.47
CA LYS A 272 -16.77 -10.50 2.24
C LYS A 272 -16.60 -11.86 1.59
N SER A 273 -17.17 -12.89 2.22
CA SER A 273 -17.08 -14.30 1.85
C SER A 273 -17.70 -14.59 0.48
N THR A 274 -18.70 -13.79 0.07
CA THR A 274 -19.35 -13.87 -1.25
C THR A 274 -18.36 -13.72 -2.41
N TYR A 275 -17.37 -12.84 -2.28
CA TYR A 275 -16.45 -12.52 -3.39
C TYR A 275 -15.09 -13.23 -3.26
N GLN A 276 -14.72 -13.65 -2.05
CA GLN A 276 -13.48 -14.40 -1.77
C GLN A 276 -12.22 -13.73 -2.36
N LEU A 277 -12.12 -12.41 -2.25
CA LEU A 277 -10.97 -11.67 -2.78
C LEU A 277 -9.66 -12.10 -2.10
N THR A 278 -8.59 -12.21 -2.88
CA THR A 278 -7.25 -12.60 -2.41
C THR A 278 -6.17 -11.60 -2.76
N GLY A 279 -6.44 -10.69 -3.70
CA GLY A 279 -5.52 -9.60 -4.00
C GLY A 279 -5.99 -8.68 -5.10
N LEU A 280 -5.33 -7.54 -5.18
CA LEU A 280 -5.47 -6.52 -6.21
C LEU A 280 -4.12 -6.41 -6.94
N SER A 281 -4.18 -6.27 -8.25
CA SER A 281 -3.04 -5.84 -9.05
C SER A 281 -3.55 -4.83 -10.06
N TYR A 282 -2.87 -3.70 -10.14
CA TYR A 282 -3.08 -2.76 -11.22
C TYR A 282 -1.75 -2.48 -11.92
N LYS A 283 -1.83 -2.01 -13.17
CA LYS A 283 -0.68 -1.51 -13.93
C LYS A 283 -1.15 -0.62 -15.06
N VAL A 284 -0.38 0.42 -15.36
CA VAL A 284 -0.55 1.19 -16.58
C VAL A 284 0.45 0.71 -17.63
N ARG A 285 0.01 0.53 -18.88
CA ARG A 285 0.91 0.22 -20.00
C ARG A 285 0.44 0.93 -21.26
N LYS A 286 1.32 1.74 -21.86
CA LYS A 286 1.05 2.48 -23.11
C LYS A 286 -0.27 3.27 -23.07
N GLY A 287 -0.52 3.99 -21.98
CA GLY A 287 -1.74 4.77 -21.79
C GLY A 287 -2.99 3.95 -21.45
N HIS A 288 -2.86 2.63 -21.24
CA HIS A 288 -3.95 1.74 -20.89
C HIS A 288 -3.81 1.22 -19.45
N SER A 289 -4.84 1.41 -18.63
CA SER A 289 -4.88 0.95 -17.25
C SER A 289 -5.49 -0.46 -17.14
N TYR A 290 -4.77 -1.39 -16.53
CA TYR A 290 -5.22 -2.75 -16.29
C TYR A 290 -5.40 -2.97 -14.80
N VAL A 291 -6.61 -3.34 -14.38
CA VAL A 291 -6.95 -3.69 -13.01
C VAL A 291 -7.39 -5.16 -12.99
N SER A 292 -6.75 -5.95 -12.13
CA SER A 292 -7.00 -7.37 -11.93
C SER A 292 -7.27 -7.63 -10.45
N ILE A 293 -8.51 -8.00 -10.14
CA ILE A 293 -8.96 -8.38 -8.81
C ILE A 293 -9.02 -9.91 -8.75
N LYS A 294 -8.18 -10.50 -7.90
CA LYS A 294 -8.01 -11.95 -7.77
C LYS A 294 -8.95 -12.50 -6.71
N THR A 295 -9.50 -13.67 -6.96
CA THR A 295 -10.38 -14.40 -6.04
C THR A 295 -9.82 -15.80 -5.77
N ASP A 296 -10.28 -16.45 -4.70
CA ASP A 296 -10.05 -17.89 -4.45
C ASP A 296 -11.18 -18.78 -5.03
N LEU A 297 -12.01 -18.24 -5.93
CA LEU A 297 -13.12 -18.97 -6.54
C LEU A 297 -12.61 -19.94 -7.62
N ASP A 298 -13.01 -21.21 -7.54
CA ASP A 298 -12.72 -22.20 -8.59
C ASP A 298 -13.65 -22.07 -9.81
N ASN A 299 -14.89 -21.64 -9.59
CA ASN A 299 -15.92 -21.44 -10.60
C ASN A 299 -16.53 -20.04 -10.48
N PRO A 300 -17.09 -19.48 -11.58
CA PRO A 300 -17.83 -18.22 -11.49
C PRO A 300 -18.96 -18.29 -10.44
N PRO A 301 -19.24 -17.18 -9.73
CA PRO A 301 -20.40 -17.11 -8.85
C PRO A 301 -21.71 -17.11 -9.66
N SER A 302 -22.86 -17.02 -8.99
CA SER A 302 -24.15 -16.94 -9.69
C SER A 302 -24.22 -15.73 -10.62
N GLU A 303 -25.07 -15.81 -11.65
CA GLU A 303 -25.25 -14.70 -12.58
C GLU A 303 -25.74 -13.42 -11.85
N GLU A 304 -26.53 -13.55 -10.78
CA GLU A 304 -26.94 -12.38 -9.99
C GLU A 304 -25.75 -11.64 -9.38
N ILE A 305 -24.80 -12.38 -8.79
CA ILE A 305 -23.58 -11.81 -8.20
C ILE A 305 -22.71 -11.17 -9.30
N ILE A 306 -22.59 -11.81 -10.46
CA ILE A 306 -21.84 -11.26 -11.61
C ILE A 306 -22.46 -9.94 -12.06
N GLN A 307 -23.78 -9.86 -12.15
CA GLN A 307 -24.49 -8.64 -12.56
C GLN A 307 -24.39 -7.55 -11.50
N GLU A 308 -24.49 -7.90 -10.22
CA GLU A 308 -24.29 -6.95 -9.11
C GLU A 308 -22.90 -6.31 -9.17
N ILE A 309 -21.84 -7.11 -9.33
CA ILE A 309 -20.46 -6.60 -9.47
C ILE A 309 -20.35 -5.66 -10.67
N LYS A 310 -20.89 -6.06 -11.83
CA LYS A 310 -20.84 -5.23 -13.05
C LYS A 310 -21.54 -3.90 -12.84
N LEU A 311 -22.76 -3.91 -12.31
CA LEU A 311 -23.56 -2.72 -12.08
C LEU A 311 -22.91 -1.80 -11.04
N ALA A 312 -22.35 -2.34 -9.97
CA ALA A 312 -21.65 -1.56 -8.95
C ALA A 312 -20.41 -0.87 -9.52
N ILE A 313 -19.56 -1.60 -10.25
CA ILE A 313 -18.37 -1.02 -10.89
C ILE A 313 -18.78 0.00 -11.95
N GLN A 314 -19.74 -0.31 -12.82
CA GLN A 314 -20.20 0.64 -13.85
C GLN A 314 -20.83 1.89 -13.24
N GLY A 315 -21.61 1.74 -12.16
CA GLY A 315 -22.21 2.85 -11.43
C GLY A 315 -21.14 3.76 -10.82
N TYR A 316 -20.14 3.17 -10.16
CA TYR A 316 -19.00 3.90 -9.60
C TYR A 316 -18.20 4.64 -10.68
N LEU A 317 -17.87 3.96 -11.78
CA LEU A 317 -17.15 4.56 -12.90
C LEU A 317 -17.96 5.70 -13.54
N ALA A 318 -19.29 5.65 -13.50
CA ALA A 318 -20.16 6.69 -14.06
C ALA A 318 -20.37 7.91 -13.14
N LEU A 319 -19.85 7.89 -11.90
CA LEU A 319 -19.93 9.06 -11.02
C LEU A 319 -19.12 10.23 -11.60
N PRO A 320 -19.61 11.48 -11.51
CA PRO A 320 -18.91 12.65 -12.07
C PRO A 320 -17.47 12.78 -11.55
N GLU A 321 -17.28 12.69 -10.23
CA GLU A 321 -15.98 12.74 -9.55
C GLU A 321 -15.04 11.60 -10.01
N THR A 322 -15.58 10.40 -10.23
CA THR A 322 -14.80 9.26 -10.77
C THR A 322 -14.41 9.49 -12.24
N GLN A 323 -15.31 10.04 -13.06
CA GLN A 323 -15.02 10.40 -14.45
C GLN A 323 -13.94 11.47 -14.55
N GLU A 324 -13.91 12.45 -13.63
CA GLU A 324 -12.84 13.45 -13.56
C GLU A 324 -11.47 12.82 -13.28
N GLN A 325 -11.42 11.74 -12.48
CA GLN A 325 -10.19 10.98 -12.26
C GLN A 325 -9.82 10.08 -13.45
N ILE A 326 -10.77 9.42 -14.08
CA ILE A 326 -10.50 8.56 -15.25
C ILE A 326 -10.05 9.39 -16.45
N LYS A 327 -10.59 10.62 -16.60
CA LYS A 327 -10.37 11.46 -17.77
C LYS A 327 -10.71 10.69 -19.06
N ASN A 328 -9.75 10.54 -19.97
CA ASN A 328 -9.89 9.80 -21.22
C ASN A 328 -9.03 8.52 -21.23
N ASP A 329 -8.69 8.00 -20.05
CA ASP A 329 -7.83 6.81 -19.95
C ASP A 329 -8.55 5.58 -20.50
N ASN A 330 -7.87 4.82 -21.35
CA ASN A 330 -8.36 3.50 -21.74
C ASN A 330 -8.15 2.53 -20.57
N TYR A 331 -9.10 1.63 -20.33
CA TYR A 331 -8.97 0.71 -19.20
C TYR A 331 -9.54 -0.69 -19.41
N THR A 332 -9.10 -1.59 -18.56
CA THR A 332 -9.62 -2.94 -18.44
C THR A 332 -9.63 -3.35 -16.98
N ILE A 333 -10.82 -3.58 -16.45
CA ILE A 333 -11.04 -4.08 -15.09
C ILE A 333 -11.53 -5.52 -15.20
N GLN A 334 -10.87 -6.44 -14.49
CA GLN A 334 -11.19 -7.86 -14.52
C GLN A 334 -11.25 -8.44 -13.11
N LEU A 335 -12.26 -9.26 -12.85
CA LEU A 335 -12.25 -10.16 -11.70
C LEU A 335 -11.89 -11.56 -12.19
N LEU A 336 -10.93 -12.18 -11.51
CA LEU A 336 -10.27 -13.42 -11.92
C LEU A 336 -10.59 -14.55 -10.94
N LEU A 337 -10.91 -15.71 -11.49
CA LEU A 337 -10.93 -16.98 -10.77
C LEU A 337 -9.51 -17.38 -10.34
N LYS A 338 -9.41 -18.39 -9.48
CA LYS A 338 -8.13 -18.97 -9.03
C LYS A 338 -7.24 -19.45 -10.18
N ASN A 339 -7.83 -19.88 -11.29
CA ASN A 339 -7.14 -20.29 -12.51
C ASN A 339 -6.84 -19.13 -13.48
N GLU A 340 -6.93 -17.88 -13.01
CA GLU A 340 -6.70 -16.63 -13.75
C GLU A 340 -7.68 -16.35 -14.90
N LYS A 341 -8.73 -17.16 -15.08
CA LYS A 341 -9.79 -16.84 -16.04
C LYS A 341 -10.67 -15.73 -15.50
N SER A 342 -10.92 -14.72 -16.34
CA SER A 342 -11.85 -13.65 -16.04
C SER A 342 -13.30 -14.14 -16.11
N PHE A 343 -14.09 -13.81 -15.08
CA PHE A 343 -15.55 -14.01 -15.06
C PHE A 343 -16.33 -12.68 -15.11
N VAL A 344 -15.66 -11.57 -14.77
CA VAL A 344 -16.11 -10.20 -15.06
C VAL A 344 -15.00 -9.49 -15.82
N LYS A 345 -15.37 -8.78 -16.89
CA LYS A 345 -14.48 -7.89 -17.65
C LYS A 345 -15.24 -6.64 -18.06
N ILE A 346 -14.69 -5.47 -17.74
CA ILE A 346 -15.21 -4.15 -18.07
C ILE A 346 -14.10 -3.37 -18.78
N THR A 347 -14.43 -2.74 -19.90
CA THR A 347 -13.50 -1.94 -20.71
C THR A 347 -14.18 -0.68 -21.20
N ASN A 348 -13.40 0.37 -21.44
CA ASN A 348 -13.79 1.53 -22.25
C ASN A 348 -13.17 1.41 -23.63
#